data_AF-A0A431ILU9-F1
#
_entry.id   AF-A0A431ILU9-F1
#
_cell.length_a   1.000
_cell.length_b   1.000
_cell.length_c   1.000
_cell.angle_alpha   90.00
_cell.angle_beta   90.00
_cell.angle_gamma   90.00
#
_symmetry.space_group_name_H-M   'P 1'
#
loop_
_entity.id
_entity.type
_entity.pdbx_description
1 polymer ?
#
loop_
_entity_poly.entity_id
_entity_poly.type
_entity_poly.pdbx_seq_one_letter_code
_entity_poly.pdbx_strand_id
1 'polypeptide(L)'
;MEADNPDATLPATKITVVHRSDGSGTTNNFTKYLTAAAPDTWTLGSGDTVNWPAATQGAEKNSGVAALIGQTDGSVGYVDLADAIKADLTFASIKNAAGSFVAPSAAATEAAVANADVAEDLTYNPLNAPGADSYPITAPTYLLVTRTQSDAARAATLKTYLRYLL
;
A
#
# COMPACT_ATOMS: atom_id res chain seq x y z
N MET A 1 -12.96 -1.87 -16.24
CA MET A 1 -12.70 -3.29 -15.91
C MET A 1 -12.66 -4.13 -17.18
N GLU A 2 -13.71 -4.23 -17.99
CA GLU A 2 -13.70 -5.02 -19.24
C GLU A 2 -12.58 -4.61 -20.21
N ALA A 3 -12.41 -3.32 -20.48
CA ALA A 3 -11.39 -2.82 -21.42
C ALA A 3 -9.96 -3.21 -21.03
N ASP A 4 -9.68 -3.35 -19.72
CA ASP A 4 -8.36 -3.72 -19.20
C ASP A 4 -8.21 -5.24 -19.04
N ASN A 5 -9.29 -6.01 -19.19
CA ASN A 5 -9.33 -7.47 -18.99
C ASN A 5 -10.13 -8.14 -20.14
N PRO A 6 -9.71 -7.98 -21.41
CA PRO A 6 -10.51 -8.41 -22.57
C PRO A 6 -10.71 -9.93 -22.63
N ASP A 7 -9.81 -10.70 -22.03
CA ASP A 7 -9.84 -12.17 -22.02
C ASP A 7 -10.55 -12.76 -20.79
N ALA A 8 -11.01 -11.91 -19.85
CA ALA A 8 -11.63 -12.35 -18.61
C ALA A 8 -13.16 -12.39 -18.70
N THR A 9 -13.76 -13.49 -18.24
CA THR A 9 -15.21 -13.54 -17.97
C THR A 9 -15.48 -12.87 -16.63
N LEU A 10 -15.90 -11.61 -16.65
CA LEU A 10 -16.19 -10.86 -15.43
C LEU A 10 -17.58 -11.20 -14.88
N PRO A 11 -17.72 -11.48 -13.57
CA PRO A 11 -19.02 -11.73 -12.97
C PRO A 11 -19.79 -10.42 -12.81
N ALA A 12 -21.12 -10.51 -12.75
CA ALA A 12 -21.99 -9.37 -12.39
C ALA A 12 -22.08 -9.16 -10.86
N THR A 13 -21.19 -9.79 -10.08
CA THR A 13 -21.15 -9.68 -8.62
C THR A 13 -20.94 -8.23 -8.21
N LYS A 14 -21.76 -7.75 -7.28
CA LYS A 14 -21.63 -6.40 -6.74
C LYS A 14 -20.29 -6.25 -6.02
N ILE A 15 -19.56 -5.19 -6.35
CA ILE A 15 -18.31 -4.86 -5.66
C ILE A 15 -18.59 -4.35 -4.25
N THR A 16 -17.90 -4.92 -3.27
CA THR A 16 -17.88 -4.44 -1.88
C THR A 16 -16.49 -3.92 -1.53
N VAL A 17 -16.38 -2.61 -1.30
CA VAL A 17 -15.09 -2.02 -0.92
C VAL A 17 -14.80 -2.31 0.55
N VAL A 18 -13.59 -2.84 0.80
CA VAL A 18 -13.06 -3.11 2.13
C VAL A 18 -11.85 -2.21 2.38
N HIS A 19 -11.83 -1.52 3.52
CA HIS A 19 -10.77 -0.58 3.89
C HIS A 19 -10.39 -0.72 5.37
N ARG A 20 -9.33 -0.02 5.77
CA ARG A 20 -8.94 0.09 7.18
C ARG A 20 -9.94 0.93 7.96
N SER A 21 -10.35 0.47 9.14
CA SER A 21 -11.16 1.26 10.09
C SER A 21 -10.32 2.07 11.08
N ASP A 22 -9.04 1.71 11.25
CA ASP A 22 -8.08 2.37 12.12
C ASP A 22 -7.08 3.24 11.33
N GLY A 23 -6.41 4.17 12.03
CA GLY A 23 -5.35 5.00 11.44
C GLY A 23 -4.22 4.16 10.87
N SER A 24 -3.88 4.37 9.60
CA SER A 24 -3.05 3.44 8.84
C SER A 24 -2.16 4.12 7.80
N GLY A 25 -0.86 3.86 7.88
CA GLY A 25 0.09 4.20 6.80
C GLY A 25 -0.26 3.51 5.47
N THR A 26 -0.84 2.30 5.50
CA THR A 26 -1.32 1.62 4.27
C THR A 26 -2.44 2.41 3.62
N THR A 27 -3.40 2.95 4.40
CA THR A 27 -4.46 3.83 3.90
C THR A 27 -3.86 5.10 3.32
N ASN A 28 -2.89 5.71 4.01
CA ASN A 28 -2.23 6.92 3.56
C ASN A 28 -1.56 6.72 2.20
N ASN A 29 -0.77 5.67 2.05
CA ASN A 29 -0.09 5.35 0.79
C ASN A 29 -1.06 4.99 -0.34
N PHE A 30 -2.08 4.17 -0.05
CA PHE A 30 -3.10 3.80 -1.03
C PHE A 30 -3.88 5.02 -1.55
N THR A 31 -4.31 5.89 -0.64
CA THR A 31 -5.10 7.08 -0.99
C THR A 31 -4.26 8.18 -1.65
N LYS A 32 -2.97 8.31 -1.29
CA LYS A 32 -2.01 9.14 -2.05
C LYS A 32 -1.83 8.63 -3.47
N TYR A 33 -1.69 7.31 -3.67
CA TYR A 33 -1.64 6.73 -5.00
C TYR A 33 -2.91 7.05 -5.81
N LEU A 34 -4.10 6.84 -5.23
CA LEU A 34 -5.36 7.14 -5.92
C LEU A 34 -5.51 8.63 -6.28
N THR A 35 -5.03 9.52 -5.41
CA THR A 35 -5.00 10.96 -5.66
C THR A 35 -4.12 11.31 -6.87
N ALA A 36 -2.98 10.63 -7.03
CA ALA A 36 -2.06 10.84 -8.15
C ALA A 36 -2.53 10.16 -9.45
N ALA A 37 -3.05 8.93 -9.36
CA ALA A 37 -3.39 8.10 -10.53
C ALA A 37 -4.80 8.34 -11.07
N ALA A 38 -5.72 8.85 -10.26
CA ALA A 38 -7.12 9.08 -10.63
C ALA A 38 -7.66 10.42 -10.12
N PRO A 39 -7.00 11.57 -10.37
CA PRO A 39 -7.38 12.86 -9.80
C PRO A 39 -8.80 13.31 -10.17
N ASP A 40 -9.32 12.88 -11.33
CA ASP A 40 -10.66 13.24 -11.79
C ASP A 40 -11.78 12.40 -11.16
N THR A 41 -11.44 11.27 -10.53
CA THR A 41 -12.41 10.32 -9.95
C THR A 41 -12.28 10.19 -8.44
N TRP A 42 -11.05 10.24 -7.92
CA TRP A 42 -10.77 10.10 -6.50
C TRP A 42 -10.87 11.46 -5.79
N THR A 43 -11.89 11.61 -4.94
CA THR A 43 -12.19 12.90 -4.27
C THR A 43 -12.07 12.85 -2.75
N LEU A 44 -11.77 11.68 -2.16
CA LEU A 44 -11.70 11.53 -0.69
C LEU A 44 -10.41 12.11 -0.08
N GLY A 45 -9.46 12.54 -0.91
CA GLY A 45 -8.15 12.99 -0.48
C GLY A 45 -7.28 11.84 0.02
N SER A 46 -6.28 12.16 0.84
CA SER A 46 -5.35 11.18 1.38
C SER A 46 -5.02 11.41 2.85
N GLY A 47 -4.81 10.35 3.60
CA GLY A 47 -4.42 10.41 5.01
C GLY A 47 -4.42 9.05 5.68
N ASP A 48 -3.99 9.01 6.94
CA ASP A 48 -4.02 7.78 7.75
C ASP A 48 -5.47 7.32 7.99
N THR A 49 -6.42 8.26 7.93
CA THR A 49 -7.87 8.05 7.87
C THR A 49 -8.46 8.91 6.75
N VAL A 50 -9.53 8.43 6.12
CA VAL A 50 -10.35 9.18 5.16
C VAL A 50 -11.83 8.88 5.41
N ASN A 51 -12.72 9.77 4.96
CA ASN A 51 -14.16 9.61 5.14
C ASN A 51 -14.73 8.65 4.08
N TRP A 52 -14.60 7.35 4.34
CA TRP A 52 -15.14 6.31 3.48
C TRP A 52 -16.68 6.37 3.42
N PRO A 53 -17.31 6.11 2.25
CA PRO A 53 -18.76 6.08 2.14
C PRO A 53 -19.39 5.02 3.05
N ALA A 54 -20.57 5.30 3.62
CA ALA A 54 -21.24 4.39 4.57
C ALA A 54 -21.59 2.98 4.00
N ALA A 55 -21.56 2.81 2.67
CA ALA A 55 -21.80 1.53 2.01
C ALA A 55 -20.56 0.62 1.92
N THR A 56 -19.38 1.08 2.37
CA THR A 56 -18.14 0.29 2.41
C THR A 56 -17.99 -0.43 3.75
N GLN A 57 -17.07 -1.39 3.83
CA GLN A 57 -16.78 -2.11 5.06
C GLN A 57 -15.38 -1.77 5.58
N GLY A 58 -15.28 -1.53 6.89
CA GLY A 58 -14.02 -1.26 7.57
C GLY A 58 -13.59 -2.42 8.46
N ALA A 59 -12.29 -2.72 8.48
CA ALA A 59 -11.70 -3.67 9.41
C ALA A 59 -10.38 -3.13 9.99
N GLU A 60 -10.04 -3.54 11.20
CA GLU A 60 -8.81 -3.10 11.86
C GLU A 60 -7.60 -3.88 11.35
N LYS A 61 -6.50 -3.15 11.12
CA LYS A 61 -5.19 -3.71 10.72
C LYS A 61 -5.25 -4.43 9.36
N ASN A 62 -4.08 -4.75 8.80
CA ASN A 62 -4.05 -5.53 7.55
C ASN A 62 -4.68 -6.91 7.71
N SER A 63 -4.47 -7.58 8.84
CA SER A 63 -5.02 -8.92 9.07
C SER A 63 -6.55 -8.94 9.09
N GLY A 64 -7.20 -7.92 9.67
CA GLY A 64 -8.66 -7.81 9.68
C GLY A 64 -9.20 -7.51 8.29
N VAL A 65 -8.56 -6.60 7.56
CA VAL A 65 -8.90 -6.30 6.16
C VAL A 65 -8.74 -7.54 5.28
N ALA A 66 -7.62 -8.26 5.38
CA ALA A 66 -7.36 -9.48 4.62
C ALA A 66 -8.41 -10.57 4.91
N ALA A 67 -8.72 -10.80 6.18
CA ALA A 67 -9.75 -11.76 6.58
C ALA A 67 -11.12 -11.38 6.04
N LEU A 68 -11.48 -10.09 6.08
CA LEU A 68 -12.77 -9.61 5.59
C LEU A 68 -12.88 -9.72 4.07
N ILE A 69 -11.79 -9.45 3.34
CA ILE A 69 -11.72 -9.68 1.88
C ILE A 69 -11.97 -11.16 1.59
N GLY A 70 -11.26 -12.07 2.27
CA GLY A 70 -11.40 -13.52 2.05
C GLY A 70 -12.79 -14.08 2.41
N GLN A 71 -13.57 -13.39 3.24
CA GLN A 71 -14.91 -13.82 3.65
C GLN A 71 -16.05 -13.16 2.86
N THR A 72 -15.75 -12.13 2.07
CA THR A 72 -16.76 -11.31 1.39
C THR A 72 -16.64 -11.50 -0.12
N ASP A 73 -17.59 -12.23 -0.71
CA ASP A 73 -17.67 -12.39 -2.15
C ASP A 73 -17.83 -11.03 -2.86
N GLY A 74 -17.13 -10.85 -3.97
CA GLY A 74 -17.06 -9.59 -4.72
C GLY A 74 -16.34 -8.45 -4.00
N SER A 75 -15.59 -8.73 -2.92
CA SER A 75 -14.86 -7.67 -2.22
C SER A 75 -13.60 -7.20 -2.95
N VAL A 76 -13.26 -5.93 -2.76
CA VAL A 76 -12.00 -5.33 -3.21
C VAL A 76 -11.46 -4.48 -2.07
N GLY A 77 -10.19 -4.66 -1.74
CA GLY A 77 -9.52 -3.86 -0.71
C GLY A 77 -8.02 -3.80 -0.92
N TYR A 78 -7.30 -3.28 0.08
CA TYR A 78 -5.85 -3.09 0.03
C TYR A 78 -5.20 -3.59 1.32
N VAL A 79 -4.12 -4.34 1.18
CA VAL A 79 -3.28 -4.85 2.28
C VAL A 79 -1.82 -4.85 1.84
N ASP A 80 -0.90 -5.01 2.78
CA ASP A 80 0.50 -5.32 2.45
C ASP A 80 0.58 -6.66 1.69
N LEU A 81 1.54 -6.79 0.77
CA LEU A 81 1.74 -8.00 -0.03
C LEU A 81 1.94 -9.24 0.86
N ALA A 82 2.68 -9.12 1.97
CA ALA A 82 2.91 -10.24 2.86
C ALA A 82 1.62 -10.74 3.53
N ASP A 83 0.71 -9.82 3.88
CA ASP A 83 -0.59 -10.17 4.46
C ASP A 83 -1.52 -10.80 3.42
N ALA A 84 -1.50 -10.31 2.17
CA ALA A 84 -2.24 -10.91 1.06
C ALA A 84 -1.79 -12.35 0.78
N ILE A 85 -0.47 -12.59 0.71
CA ILE A 85 0.10 -13.93 0.53
C ILE A 85 -0.29 -14.85 1.70
N LYS A 86 -0.16 -14.37 2.94
CA LYS A 86 -0.48 -15.16 4.13
C LYS A 86 -1.95 -15.56 4.19
N ALA A 87 -2.84 -14.70 3.70
CA ALA A 87 -4.28 -14.93 3.66
C ALA A 87 -4.75 -15.63 2.37
N ASP A 88 -3.83 -16.04 1.49
CA ASP A 88 -4.13 -16.70 0.20
C ASP A 88 -5.10 -15.88 -0.67
N LEU A 89 -4.93 -14.56 -0.67
CA LEU A 89 -5.77 -13.65 -1.45
C LEU A 89 -5.31 -13.58 -2.90
N THR A 90 -6.27 -13.45 -3.80
CA THR A 90 -6.00 -13.00 -5.17
C THR A 90 -5.69 -11.50 -5.16
N PHE A 91 -4.58 -11.10 -5.77
CA PHE A 91 -4.19 -9.70 -5.92
C PHE A 91 -4.08 -9.31 -7.39
N ALA A 92 -4.39 -8.05 -7.70
CA ALA A 92 -4.44 -7.55 -9.06
C ALA A 92 -3.07 -7.06 -9.54
N SER A 93 -2.82 -7.17 -10.84
CA SER A 93 -1.79 -6.36 -11.50
C SER A 93 -2.32 -4.95 -11.70
N ILE A 94 -1.51 -3.94 -11.40
CA ILE A 94 -1.91 -2.53 -11.48
C ILE A 94 -1.17 -1.87 -12.64
N LYS A 95 -1.90 -1.10 -13.46
CA LYS A 95 -1.30 -0.31 -14.53
C LYS A 95 -0.45 0.81 -13.93
N ASN A 96 0.84 0.81 -14.22
CA ASN A 96 1.76 1.83 -13.75
C ASN A 96 1.81 3.05 -14.67
N ALA A 97 2.61 4.06 -14.28
CA ALA A 97 2.79 5.30 -15.05
C ALA A 97 3.36 5.08 -16.46
N ALA A 98 4.04 3.96 -16.72
CA ALA A 98 4.54 3.58 -18.04
C ALA A 98 3.48 2.86 -18.91
N GLY A 99 2.29 2.59 -18.35
CA GLY A 99 1.18 1.93 -19.05
C GLY A 99 1.22 0.40 -18.98
N SER A 100 2.16 -0.19 -18.25
CA SER A 100 2.29 -1.64 -18.07
C SER A 100 1.51 -2.12 -16.86
N PHE A 101 0.81 -3.25 -16.98
CA PHE A 101 0.20 -3.92 -15.83
C PHE A 101 1.24 -4.76 -15.11
N VAL A 102 1.54 -4.39 -13.87
CA VAL A 102 2.59 -5.02 -13.05
C VAL A 102 1.97 -5.68 -11.83
N ALA A 103 2.28 -6.96 -11.60
CA ALA A 103 1.92 -7.67 -10.39
C ALA A 103 2.84 -7.27 -9.22
N PRO A 104 2.33 -7.22 -7.97
CA PRO A 104 3.17 -6.91 -6.82
C PRO A 104 4.19 -8.01 -6.59
N SER A 105 5.46 -7.64 -6.44
CA SER A 105 6.57 -8.55 -6.15
C SER A 105 7.76 -7.78 -5.56
N ALA A 106 8.72 -8.50 -4.97
CA ALA A 106 9.97 -7.89 -4.51
C ALA A 106 10.71 -7.17 -5.66
N ALA A 107 10.83 -7.80 -6.83
CA ALA A 107 11.49 -7.21 -8.01
C ALA A 107 10.77 -5.94 -8.51
N ALA A 108 9.43 -5.94 -8.53
CA ALA A 108 8.66 -4.77 -8.96
C ALA A 108 8.72 -3.62 -7.95
N THR A 109 8.84 -3.94 -6.65
CA THR A 109 9.12 -2.98 -5.57
C THR A 109 10.51 -2.39 -5.72
N GLU A 110 11.53 -3.20 -5.98
CA GLU A 110 12.90 -2.75 -6.26
C GLU A 110 12.95 -1.81 -7.47
N ALA A 111 12.27 -2.15 -8.56
CA ALA A 111 12.16 -1.31 -9.74
C ALA A 111 11.53 0.07 -9.42
N ALA A 112 10.48 0.10 -8.60
CA ALA A 112 9.80 1.33 -8.21
C ALA A 112 10.66 2.26 -7.34
N VAL A 113 11.62 1.73 -6.57
CA VAL A 113 12.50 2.52 -5.69
C VAL A 113 13.87 2.81 -6.29
N ALA A 114 14.21 2.22 -7.44
CA ALA A 114 15.56 2.27 -8.03
C ALA A 114 16.10 3.70 -8.25
N ASN A 115 15.22 4.66 -8.52
CA ASN A 115 15.57 6.07 -8.74
C ASN A 115 14.88 7.00 -7.73
N ALA A 116 14.55 6.49 -6.54
CA ALA A 116 13.92 7.31 -5.51
C ALA A 116 14.84 8.46 -5.08
N ASP A 117 14.29 9.67 -5.04
CA ASP A 117 14.96 10.83 -4.45
C ASP A 117 14.76 10.81 -2.93
N VAL A 118 15.82 10.45 -2.21
CA VAL A 118 15.79 10.30 -0.75
C VAL A 118 16.26 11.59 -0.09
N ALA A 119 15.37 12.22 0.66
CA ALA A 119 15.64 13.45 1.38
C ALA A 119 16.64 13.24 2.54
N GLU A 120 17.18 14.34 3.08
CA GLU A 120 18.14 14.30 4.21
C GLU A 120 17.54 13.64 5.47
N ASP A 121 16.24 13.79 5.69
CA ASP A 121 15.50 13.15 6.78
C ASP A 121 15.10 11.69 6.47
N LEU A 122 15.64 11.13 5.38
CA LEU A 122 15.41 9.79 4.85
C LEU A 122 14.02 9.58 4.26
N THR A 123 13.18 10.61 4.17
CA THR A 123 11.85 10.47 3.56
C THR A 123 11.95 10.43 2.03
N TYR A 124 11.10 9.62 1.41
CA TYR A 124 10.91 9.57 -0.04
C TYR A 124 9.53 9.01 -0.39
N ASN A 125 9.11 9.22 -1.64
CA ASN A 125 7.81 8.78 -2.14
C ASN A 125 7.96 8.01 -3.47
N PRO A 126 7.92 6.66 -3.45
CA PRO A 126 7.98 5.84 -4.64
C PRO A 126 6.58 5.52 -5.23
N LEU A 127 5.51 6.17 -4.75
CA LEU A 127 4.17 5.96 -5.29
C LEU A 127 4.11 6.44 -6.75
N ASN A 128 3.53 5.59 -7.60
CA ASN A 128 3.43 5.79 -9.04
C ASN A 128 4.78 6.12 -9.72
N ALA A 129 5.86 5.53 -9.22
CA ALA A 129 7.19 5.68 -9.81
C ALA A 129 7.19 5.29 -11.31
N PRO A 130 7.96 5.98 -12.16
CA PRO A 130 8.09 5.62 -13.57
C PRO A 130 8.81 4.28 -13.74
N GLY A 131 8.73 3.72 -14.94
CA GLY A 131 9.39 2.45 -15.32
C GLY A 131 8.38 1.36 -15.66
N ALA A 132 8.71 0.54 -16.65
CA ALA A 132 7.81 -0.51 -17.15
C ALA A 132 7.56 -1.61 -16.10
N ASP A 133 8.54 -1.89 -15.25
CA ASP A 133 8.48 -2.96 -14.24
C ASP A 133 8.11 -2.45 -12.83
N SER A 134 7.87 -1.15 -12.67
CA SER A 134 7.61 -0.52 -11.37
C SER A 134 6.19 -0.85 -10.90
N TYR A 135 6.06 -1.43 -9.70
CA TYR A 135 4.75 -1.58 -9.07
C TYR A 135 4.31 -0.22 -8.49
N PRO A 136 3.13 0.30 -8.87
CA PRO A 136 2.79 1.71 -8.63
C PRO A 136 2.36 2.03 -7.19
N ILE A 137 2.07 1.02 -6.36
CA ILE A 137 1.66 1.20 -4.96
C ILE A 137 2.76 0.67 -4.02
N THR A 138 3.97 1.19 -4.22
CA THR A 138 5.14 0.90 -3.39
C THR A 138 5.31 1.97 -2.32
N ALA A 139 5.68 1.60 -1.09
CA ALA A 139 5.91 2.56 -0.03
C ALA A 139 6.99 2.12 0.98
N PRO A 140 7.82 3.06 1.47
CA PRO A 140 8.75 2.80 2.57
C PRO A 140 8.01 2.62 3.91
N THR A 141 8.65 1.86 4.80
CA THR A 141 8.32 1.81 6.23
C THR A 141 9.42 2.51 7.03
N TYR A 142 9.05 3.17 8.13
CA TYR A 142 9.96 4.00 8.91
C TYR A 142 10.01 3.54 10.37
N LEU A 143 11.22 3.55 10.93
CA LEU A 143 11.44 3.48 12.38
C LEU A 143 11.63 4.89 12.92
N LEU A 144 10.64 5.41 13.64
CA LEU A 144 10.75 6.71 14.31
C LEU A 144 11.42 6.54 15.67
N VAL A 145 12.54 7.24 15.87
CA VAL A 145 13.30 7.21 17.11
C VAL A 145 13.57 8.63 17.61
N THR A 146 13.54 8.82 18.93
CA THR A 146 13.88 10.13 19.50
C THR A 146 15.38 10.38 19.39
N ARG A 147 15.77 11.59 18.97
CA ARG A 147 17.20 11.94 18.83
C ARG A 147 17.95 11.83 20.16
N THR A 148 17.30 12.25 21.24
CA THR A 148 17.82 12.15 22.61
C THR A 148 17.21 10.94 23.29
N GLN A 149 18.05 10.16 23.95
CA GLN A 149 17.66 8.99 24.74
C GLN A 149 17.77 9.30 26.23
N SER A 150 17.05 8.55 27.07
CA SER A 150 17.03 8.75 28.52
C SER A 150 18.41 8.62 29.16
N ASP A 151 19.27 7.76 28.60
CA ASP A 151 20.61 7.47 29.09
C ASP A 151 21.50 6.87 27.99
N ALA A 152 22.81 6.80 28.26
CA ALA A 152 23.81 6.31 27.31
C ALA A 152 23.66 4.81 27.00
N ALA A 153 23.22 3.99 27.97
CA ALA A 153 23.05 2.56 27.75
C ALA A 153 21.89 2.29 26.78
N ARG A 154 20.77 3.01 26.94
CA ARG A 154 19.64 2.94 26.02
C ARG A 154 20.00 3.43 24.62
N ALA A 155 20.77 4.52 24.51
CA ALA A 155 21.28 4.99 23.23
C ALA A 155 22.16 3.95 22.52
N ALA A 156 23.06 3.29 23.26
CA ALA A 156 23.91 2.24 22.71
C ALA A 156 23.08 1.04 22.23
N THR A 157 22.13 0.56 23.05
CA THR A 157 21.26 -0.57 22.68
C THR A 157 20.39 -0.25 21.46
N LEU A 158 19.78 0.94 21.41
CA LEU A 158 18.98 1.36 20.27
C LEU A 158 19.82 1.42 18.99
N LYS A 159 21.03 1.98 19.05
CA LYS A 159 21.94 2.05 17.90
C LYS A 159 22.37 0.66 17.42
N THR A 160 22.63 -0.28 18.34
CA THR A 160 22.95 -1.67 18.01
C THR A 160 21.75 -2.36 17.36
N TYR A 161 20.55 -2.17 17.90
CA TYR A 161 19.34 -2.76 17.34
C TYR A 161 19.04 -2.26 15.92
N LEU A 162 19.13 -0.94 15.68
CA LEU A 162 18.92 -0.37 14.35
C LEU A 162 19.94 -0.88 13.33
N ARG A 163 21.22 -1.03 13.73
CA ARG A 163 22.29 -1.60 12.87
C ARG A 163 22.15 -3.10 12.61
N TYR A 164 21.42 -3.82 13.44
CA TYR A 164 21.16 -5.24 13.23
C TYR A 164 20.02 -5.45 12.21
N LEU A 165 19.05 -4.54 12.19
CA LEU A 165 17.90 -4.61 11.30
C LEU A 165 18.18 -4.10 9.88
N LEU A 166 19.05 -3.09 9.74
CA LEU A 166 19.40 -2.41 8.48
C LEU A 166 20.73 -2.91 7.95
#